data_AF-A0A396YW41-F1
#
_entry.id   AF-A0A396YW41-F1
#
_cell.length_a   1.000
_cell.length_b   1.000
_cell.length_c   1.000
_cell.angle_alpha   90.00
_cell.angle_beta   90.00
_cell.angle_gamma   90.00
#
_symmetry.space_group_name_H-M   'P 1'
#
loop_
_entity.id
_entity.type
_entity.pdbx_description
1 polymer ?
#
loop_
_entity_poly.entity_id
_entity_poly.type
_entity_poly.pdbx_seq_one_letter_code
_entity_poly.pdbx_strand_id
1 'polypeptide(L)'
;MIQDYLLKDENGALLFWQSEIYEKNLVITEGRFGIERRVEMKAYFDEKEVFQNLESLRNDKFKEGFTRASQLDPNMENEILIKIEKESDFHIQLEIAESLLSNVSDSNRKKLLKSLVRDCDCVLMGLGTADGEDYDGEDEYYPQMIQEETGLTPESSRNIYKKKFFAYENLLESE
;
A
#
# COMPACT_ATOMS: atom_id res chain seq x y z
N MET A 1 -6.91 2.37 -10.68
CA MET A 1 -6.33 2.87 -9.42
C MET A 1 -5.45 4.06 -9.74
N ILE A 2 -5.56 5.15 -8.99
CA ILE A 2 -4.60 6.26 -9.04
C ILE A 2 -3.80 6.22 -7.76
N GLN A 3 -2.48 6.21 -7.88
CA GLN A 3 -1.56 6.14 -6.76
C GLN A 3 -0.60 7.33 -6.80
N ASP A 4 -0.33 7.92 -5.63
CA ASP A 4 0.76 8.88 -5.45
C ASP A 4 1.54 8.48 -4.19
N TYR A 5 2.87 8.60 -4.25
CA TYR A 5 3.77 8.20 -3.19
C TYR A 5 4.79 9.31 -2.93
N LEU A 6 4.78 9.81 -1.69
CA LEU A 6 5.60 10.91 -1.24
C LEU A 6 6.54 10.45 -0.12
N LEU A 7 7.71 11.06 -0.09
CA LEU A 7 8.78 10.75 0.86
C LEU A 7 9.29 12.02 1.54
N LYS A 8 9.69 11.88 2.80
CA LYS A 8 10.38 12.91 3.58
C LYS A 8 11.48 12.26 4.42
N ASP A 9 12.69 12.79 4.36
CA ASP A 9 13.73 12.46 5.34
C ASP A 9 13.52 13.36 6.58
N GLU A 10 13.35 12.73 7.74
CA GLU A 10 13.25 13.42 9.02
C GLU A 10 14.28 12.83 10.00
N ASN A 11 15.42 13.53 10.13
CA ASN A 11 16.51 13.16 11.03
C ASN A 11 17.06 11.74 10.78
N GLY A 12 17.13 11.32 9.51
CA GLY A 12 17.61 9.98 9.14
C GLY A 12 16.56 8.87 9.22
N ALA A 13 15.31 9.21 9.58
CA ALA A 13 14.16 8.34 9.38
C ALA A 13 13.44 8.70 8.08
N LEU A 14 13.17 7.71 7.24
CA LEU A 14 12.41 7.91 6.01
C LEU A 14 10.92 7.80 6.30
N LEU A 15 10.21 8.92 6.23
CA LEU A 15 8.75 8.97 6.32
C LEU A 15 8.15 8.81 4.94
N PHE A 16 7.01 8.15 4.87
CA PHE A 16 6.25 8.01 3.63
C PHE A 16 4.79 8.42 3.79
N TRP A 17 4.22 8.85 2.68
CA TRP A 17 2.80 9.12 2.55
C TRP A 17 2.33 8.64 1.18
N GLN A 18 1.41 7.70 1.20
CA GLN A 18 0.83 7.07 0.03
C GLN A 18 -0.66 7.39 -0.03
N SER A 19 -1.13 7.69 -1.23
CA SER A 19 -2.56 7.86 -1.50
C SER A 19 -2.98 6.95 -2.64
N GLU A 20 -4.11 6.28 -2.47
CA GLU A 20 -4.71 5.40 -3.46
C GLU A 20 -6.20 5.71 -3.60
N ILE A 21 -6.66 5.85 -4.84
CA ILE A 21 -8.08 6.04 -5.15
C ILE A 21 -8.67 4.75 -5.73
N TYR A 22 -9.71 4.26 -5.04
CA TYR A 22 -10.55 3.13 -5.42
C TYR A 22 -11.99 3.61 -5.59
N GLU A 23 -12.34 4.03 -6.82
CA GLU A 23 -13.61 4.69 -7.14
C GLU A 23 -13.82 5.92 -6.23
N LYS A 24 -14.82 5.86 -5.34
CA LYS A 24 -15.19 6.92 -4.39
C LYS A 24 -14.46 6.81 -3.05
N ASN A 25 -13.44 5.96 -2.93
CA ASN A 25 -12.72 5.74 -1.69
C ASN A 25 -11.30 6.26 -1.84
N LEU A 26 -10.89 7.11 -0.90
CA LEU A 26 -9.49 7.47 -0.71
C LEU A 26 -8.92 6.60 0.40
N VAL A 27 -7.84 5.88 0.09
CA VAL A 27 -7.03 5.18 1.07
C VAL A 27 -5.72 5.94 1.20
N ILE A 28 -5.39 6.35 2.42
CA ILE A 28 -4.12 6.96 2.77
C ILE A 28 -3.34 5.97 3.62
N THR A 29 -2.10 5.68 3.23
CA THR A 29 -1.17 4.91 4.05
C THR A 29 0.03 5.80 4.36
N GLU A 30 0.34 6.03 5.62
CA GLU A 30 1.49 6.84 6.02
C GLU A 30 2.25 6.22 7.19
N GLY A 31 3.54 6.53 7.30
CA GLY A 31 4.36 5.90 8.34
C GLY A 31 5.85 6.13 8.20
N ARG A 32 6.61 5.30 8.93
CA ARG A 32 8.07 5.21 8.85
C ARG A 32 8.42 3.93 8.12
N PHE A 33 9.21 4.10 7.05
CA PHE A 33 9.56 3.01 6.15
C PHE A 33 10.14 1.81 6.91
N GLY A 34 9.50 0.65 6.77
CA GLY A 34 9.91 -0.61 7.43
C GLY A 34 9.82 -0.62 8.96
N ILE A 35 9.10 0.31 9.59
CA ILE A 35 8.93 0.39 11.05
C ILE A 35 7.45 0.35 11.44
N GLU A 36 6.68 1.33 10.97
CA GLU A 36 5.28 1.48 11.34
C GLU A 36 4.51 2.09 10.17
N ARG A 37 3.25 1.70 10.02
CA ARG A 37 2.34 2.29 9.05
C ARG A 37 0.98 2.53 9.68
N ARG A 38 0.20 3.44 9.12
CA ARG A 38 -1.19 3.65 9.48
C ARG A 38 -1.98 3.79 8.21
N VAL A 39 -3.14 3.15 8.20
CA VAL A 39 -4.03 3.17 7.05
C VAL A 39 -5.32 3.86 7.45
N GLU A 40 -5.71 4.88 6.69
CA GLU A 40 -7.00 5.52 6.80
C GLU A 40 -7.77 5.35 5.49
N MET A 41 -9.06 5.04 5.60
CA MET A 41 -9.96 4.96 4.46
C MET A 41 -11.11 5.94 4.66
N LYS A 42 -11.36 6.76 3.64
CA LYS A 42 -12.49 7.68 3.61
C LYS A 42 -13.30 7.49 2.35
N ALA A 43 -14.59 7.21 2.53
CA ALA A 43 -15.56 7.16 1.44
C ALA A 43 -16.13 8.56 1.16
N TYR A 44 -16.34 8.85 -0.11
CA TYR A 44 -16.87 10.12 -0.61
C TYR A 44 -18.14 9.89 -1.42
N PHE A 45 -18.87 10.97 -1.70
CA PHE A 45 -20.11 10.88 -2.47
C PHE A 45 -19.86 10.61 -3.96
N ASP A 46 -18.82 11.22 -4.51
CA ASP A 46 -18.38 11.06 -5.90
C ASP A 46 -16.85 11.19 -6.04
N GLU A 47 -16.33 10.82 -7.21
CA GLU A 47 -14.89 10.84 -7.49
C GLU A 47 -14.31 12.25 -7.53
N LYS A 48 -15.10 13.26 -7.93
CA LYS A 48 -14.63 14.64 -8.01
C LYS A 48 -14.26 15.17 -6.62
N GLU A 49 -15.08 14.85 -5.62
CA GLU A 49 -14.81 15.19 -4.23
C GLU A 49 -13.54 14.49 -3.71
N VAL A 50 -13.29 13.23 -4.11
CA VAL A 50 -12.06 12.50 -3.78
C VAL A 50 -10.84 13.27 -4.30
N PHE A 51 -10.84 13.65 -5.58
CA PHE A 51 -9.70 14.35 -6.19
C PHE A 51 -9.43 15.71 -5.55
N GLN A 52 -10.48 16.49 -5.25
CA GLN A 52 -10.33 17.80 -4.59
C GLN A 52 -9.74 17.65 -3.18
N ASN A 53 -10.19 16.66 -2.42
CA ASN A 53 -9.65 16.40 -1.08
C ASN A 53 -8.20 15.90 -1.18
N LEU A 54 -7.92 14.98 -2.10
CA LEU A 54 -6.57 14.46 -2.32
C LEU A 54 -5.59 15.59 -2.68
N GLU A 55 -5.99 16.51 -3.55
CA GLU A 55 -5.16 17.66 -3.92
C GLU A 55 -4.86 18.56 -2.72
N SER A 56 -5.85 18.82 -1.86
CA SER A 56 -5.64 19.57 -0.62
C SER A 56 -4.63 18.88 0.31
N LEU A 57 -4.86 17.59 0.60
CA LEU A 57 -3.98 16.80 1.48
C LEU A 57 -2.54 16.75 0.94
N ARG A 58 -2.39 16.54 -0.37
CA ARG A 58 -1.10 16.51 -1.04
C ARG A 58 -0.36 17.84 -0.92
N ASN A 59 -1.06 18.96 -1.12
CA ASN A 59 -0.48 20.28 -0.97
C ASN A 59 -0.01 20.55 0.47
N ASP A 60 -0.72 20.02 1.47
CA ASP A 60 -0.30 20.13 2.86
C ASP A 60 0.95 19.28 3.14
N LYS A 61 1.02 18.05 2.61
CA LYS A 61 2.24 17.22 2.69
C LYS A 61 3.44 17.88 2.00
N PHE A 62 3.26 18.54 0.87
CA PHE A 62 4.35 19.32 0.26
C PHE A 62 4.84 20.47 1.15
N LYS A 63 3.95 21.15 1.87
CA LYS A 63 4.36 22.19 2.85
C LYS A 63 5.10 21.61 4.05
N GLU A 64 4.80 20.36 4.42
CA GLU A 64 5.50 19.60 5.47
C GLU A 64 6.89 19.10 5.02
N GLY A 65 7.26 19.31 3.75
CA GLY A 65 8.56 18.94 3.18
C GLY A 65 8.59 17.55 2.54
N PHE A 66 7.44 16.91 2.34
CA PHE A 66 7.38 15.71 1.52
C PHE A 66 7.68 16.04 0.06
N THR A 67 8.24 15.09 -0.66
CA THR A 67 8.58 15.20 -2.09
C THR A 67 8.13 13.95 -2.81
N ARG A 68 7.86 14.05 -4.12
CA ARG A 68 7.58 12.87 -4.93
C ARG A 68 8.83 12.01 -5.02
N ALA A 69 8.67 10.69 -4.90
CA ALA A 69 9.76 9.77 -5.21
C ALA A 69 10.21 9.99 -6.67
N SER A 70 11.52 10.16 -6.86
CA SER A 70 12.11 10.30 -8.19
C SER A 70 12.10 8.96 -8.93
N GLN A 71 12.08 9.01 -10.26
CA GLN A 71 12.32 7.82 -11.07
C GLN A 71 13.66 7.17 -10.67
N LEU A 72 13.63 5.85 -10.54
CA LEU A 72 14.83 5.08 -10.26
C LEU A 72 15.58 4.79 -11.55
N ASP A 73 16.91 4.72 -11.46
CA ASP A 73 17.67 4.14 -12.55
C ASP A 73 17.53 2.60 -12.56
N PRO A 74 17.73 1.93 -13.72
CA PRO A 74 17.51 0.49 -13.83
C PRO A 74 18.35 -0.38 -12.89
N ASN A 75 19.53 0.07 -12.46
CA ASN A 75 20.34 -0.70 -11.51
C ASN A 75 19.72 -0.63 -10.10
N MET A 76 19.28 0.55 -9.68
CA MET A 76 18.55 0.73 -8.43
C MET A 76 17.24 -0.08 -8.42
N GLU A 77 16.50 -0.10 -9.53
CA GLU A 77 15.28 -0.92 -9.64
C GLU A 77 15.57 -2.41 -9.38
N ASN A 78 16.61 -2.95 -10.03
CA ASN A 78 16.95 -4.37 -9.91
C ASN A 78 17.49 -4.71 -8.51
N GLU A 79 18.28 -3.84 -7.89
CA GLU A 79 18.75 -4.03 -6.52
C GLU A 79 17.59 -4.09 -5.53
N ILE A 80 16.58 -3.23 -5.71
CA ILE A 80 15.42 -3.23 -4.82
C ILE A 80 14.53 -4.44 -5.06
N LEU A 81 14.32 -4.87 -6.31
CA LEU A 81 13.63 -6.13 -6.60
C LEU A 81 14.28 -7.33 -5.91
N ILE A 82 15.61 -7.42 -5.93
CA ILE A 82 16.35 -8.48 -5.22
C ILE A 82 16.12 -8.38 -3.70
N LYS A 83 15.98 -7.17 -3.14
CA LYS A 83 15.66 -6.99 -1.72
C LYS A 83 14.24 -7.44 -1.40
N ILE A 84 13.24 -7.09 -2.23
CA ILE A 84 11.85 -7.55 -2.07
C ILE A 84 11.80 -9.08 -2.11
N GLU A 85 12.46 -9.72 -3.07
CA GLU A 85 12.49 -11.19 -3.19
C GLU A 85 13.14 -11.90 -1.99
N LYS A 86 14.01 -11.21 -1.24
CA LYS A 86 14.69 -11.74 -0.06
C LYS A 86 13.99 -11.38 1.25
N GLU A 87 13.07 -10.42 1.22
CA GLU A 87 12.28 -10.06 2.38
C GLU A 87 11.31 -11.20 2.67
N SER A 88 11.28 -11.65 3.93
CA SER A 88 10.40 -12.73 4.37
C SER A 88 9.03 -12.22 4.80
N ASP A 89 8.95 -10.97 5.22
CA ASP A 89 7.72 -10.33 5.67
C ASP A 89 6.95 -9.75 4.48
N PHE A 90 5.78 -10.32 4.18
CA PHE A 90 4.96 -9.88 3.04
C PHE A 90 4.35 -8.49 3.27
N HIS A 91 4.25 -7.99 4.51
CA HIS A 91 3.78 -6.63 4.80
C HIS A 91 4.82 -5.59 4.36
N ILE A 92 6.09 -5.89 4.64
CA ILE A 92 7.22 -5.08 4.19
C ILE A 92 7.36 -5.17 2.67
N GLN A 93 7.20 -6.36 2.07
CA GLN A 93 7.20 -6.51 0.61
C GLN A 93 6.12 -5.66 -0.07
N LEU A 94 4.89 -5.65 0.46
CA LEU A 94 3.81 -4.79 -0.01
C LEU A 94 4.21 -3.31 0.02
N GLU A 95 4.68 -2.82 1.16
CA GLU A 95 5.08 -1.41 1.31
C GLU A 95 6.17 -1.01 0.32
N ILE A 96 7.23 -1.81 0.20
CA ILE A 96 8.32 -1.54 -0.73
C ILE A 96 7.79 -1.57 -2.17
N ALA A 97 7.04 -2.59 -2.56
CA ALA A 97 6.54 -2.71 -3.92
C ALA A 97 5.56 -1.58 -4.31
N GLU A 98 4.68 -1.17 -3.39
CA GLU A 98 3.74 -0.06 -3.59
C GLU A 98 4.48 1.27 -3.78
N SER A 99 5.55 1.51 -3.01
CA SER A 99 6.35 2.74 -3.11
C SER A 99 7.01 2.94 -4.49
N LEU A 100 7.23 1.85 -5.21
CA LEU A 100 7.98 1.81 -6.45
C LEU A 100 7.09 1.78 -7.70
N LEU A 101 5.83 1.37 -7.55
CA LEU A 101 4.98 0.97 -8.67
C LEU A 101 4.87 2.04 -9.77
N SER A 102 4.89 3.32 -9.38
CA SER A 102 4.79 4.48 -10.28
C SER A 102 6.13 4.95 -10.89
N ASN A 103 7.27 4.46 -10.39
CA ASN A 103 8.60 5.00 -10.67
C ASN A 103 9.61 3.98 -11.22
N VAL A 104 9.13 2.79 -11.62
CA VAL A 104 9.93 1.74 -12.25
C VAL A 104 9.59 1.54 -13.72
N SER A 105 10.52 0.94 -14.46
CA SER A 105 10.32 0.47 -15.83
C SER A 105 9.15 -0.52 -15.94
N ASP A 106 8.49 -0.56 -17.10
CA ASP A 106 7.30 -1.41 -17.30
C ASP A 106 7.60 -2.91 -17.06
N SER A 107 8.80 -3.37 -17.46
CA SER A 107 9.22 -4.76 -17.24
C SER A 107 9.34 -5.13 -15.75
N ASN A 108 9.79 -4.19 -14.92
CA ASN A 108 9.89 -4.37 -13.47
C ASN A 108 8.55 -4.08 -12.79
N ARG A 109 7.74 -3.15 -13.31
CA ARG A 109 6.36 -2.92 -12.85
C ARG A 109 5.55 -4.21 -12.90
N LYS A 110 5.63 -4.97 -13.99
CA LYS A 110 4.93 -6.26 -14.12
C LYS A 110 5.36 -7.29 -13.08
N LYS A 111 6.64 -7.30 -12.67
CA LYS A 111 7.12 -8.17 -11.58
C LYS A 111 6.60 -7.71 -10.22
N LEU A 112 6.62 -6.40 -9.97
CA LEU A 112 6.07 -5.81 -8.74
C LEU A 112 4.58 -6.10 -8.61
N LEU A 113 3.79 -5.91 -9.67
CA LEU A 113 2.35 -6.21 -9.66
C LEU A 113 2.06 -7.66 -9.29
N LYS A 114 2.86 -8.63 -9.80
CA LYS A 114 2.72 -10.04 -9.40
C LYS A 114 3.03 -10.27 -7.92
N SER A 115 4.06 -9.61 -7.38
CA SER A 115 4.35 -9.66 -5.94
C SER A 115 3.20 -9.08 -5.14
N LEU A 116 2.72 -7.89 -5.52
CA LEU A 116 1.62 -7.19 -4.84
C LEU A 116 0.34 -8.03 -4.80
N VAL A 117 -0.02 -8.69 -5.90
CA VAL A 117 -1.18 -9.61 -5.93
C VAL A 117 -0.99 -10.76 -4.95
N ARG A 118 0.16 -11.44 -5.00
CA ARG A 118 0.49 -12.55 -4.09
C ARG A 118 0.48 -12.09 -2.62
N ASP A 119 1.09 -10.96 -2.32
CA ASP A 119 1.27 -10.49 -0.96
C ASP A 119 -0.07 -9.98 -0.39
N CYS A 120 -0.95 -9.40 -1.22
CA CYS A 120 -2.33 -9.11 -0.84
C CYS A 120 -3.13 -10.39 -0.57
N ASP A 121 -2.94 -11.45 -1.35
CA ASP A 121 -3.58 -12.75 -1.14
C ASP A 121 -3.15 -13.36 0.21
N CYS A 122 -1.86 -13.29 0.55
CA CYS A 122 -1.34 -13.68 1.87
C CYS A 122 -2.03 -12.91 3.01
N VAL A 123 -2.20 -11.60 2.88
CA VAL A 123 -2.94 -10.81 3.88
C VAL A 123 -4.39 -11.27 4.00
N LEU A 124 -5.05 -11.56 2.88
CA LEU A 124 -6.45 -11.99 2.88
C LEU A 124 -6.64 -13.40 3.45
N MET A 125 -5.73 -14.33 3.17
CA MET A 125 -5.71 -15.65 3.81
C MET A 125 -5.46 -15.54 5.31
N GLY A 126 -4.52 -14.67 5.70
CA GLY A 126 -4.25 -14.36 7.10
C GLY A 126 -5.44 -13.73 7.80
N LEU A 127 -6.27 -12.93 7.13
CA LEU A 127 -7.46 -12.31 7.72
C LEU A 127 -8.70 -13.22 7.76
N GLY A 128 -8.71 -14.31 6.98
CA GLY A 128 -9.87 -15.15 6.79
C GLY A 128 -11.08 -14.43 6.19
N THR A 129 -12.25 -15.04 6.33
CA THR A 129 -13.56 -14.54 5.87
C THR A 129 -14.56 -14.29 7.00
N ALA A 130 -14.28 -14.75 8.22
CA ALA A 130 -15.10 -14.56 9.41
C ALA A 130 -14.32 -13.92 10.58
N ASP A 131 -15.03 -13.45 11.61
CA ASP A 131 -14.42 -12.91 12.85
C ASP A 131 -14.94 -13.68 14.09
N GLY A 132 -14.20 -13.64 15.21
CA GLY A 132 -14.66 -14.18 16.49
C GLY A 132 -14.53 -15.71 16.61
N GLU A 133 -15.54 -16.38 17.19
CA GLU A 133 -15.53 -17.85 17.38
C GLU A 133 -15.56 -18.62 16.05
N ASP A 134 -15.98 -17.97 14.96
CA ASP A 134 -16.09 -18.55 13.62
C ASP A 134 -14.86 -18.24 12.73
N TYR A 135 -13.79 -17.68 13.31
CA TYR A 135 -12.58 -17.30 12.57
C TYR A 135 -11.95 -18.48 11.81
N ASP A 136 -11.65 -18.25 10.52
CA ASP A 136 -11.23 -19.27 9.55
C ASP A 136 -9.88 -18.96 8.86
N GLY A 137 -9.16 -17.93 9.31
CA GLY A 137 -7.83 -17.61 8.81
C GLY A 137 -6.75 -18.57 9.29
N GLU A 138 -5.60 -18.58 8.62
CA GLU A 138 -4.51 -19.53 8.90
C GLU A 138 -3.82 -19.31 10.26
N ASP A 139 -3.93 -18.10 10.82
CA ASP A 139 -3.35 -17.71 12.10
C ASP A 139 -4.36 -16.89 12.92
N GLU A 140 -4.82 -17.43 14.05
CA GLU A 140 -5.79 -16.81 14.96
C GLU A 140 -5.33 -15.47 15.54
N TYR A 141 -4.02 -15.19 15.58
CA TYR A 141 -3.46 -13.93 16.09
C TYR A 141 -3.33 -12.86 15.00
N TYR A 142 -3.35 -13.25 13.72
CA TYR A 142 -3.11 -12.33 12.61
C TYR A 142 -4.08 -11.13 12.54
N PRO A 143 -5.40 -11.27 12.82
CA PRO A 143 -6.32 -10.13 12.84
C PRO A 143 -5.97 -9.09 13.91
N GLN A 144 -5.44 -9.52 15.06
CA GLN A 144 -5.00 -8.62 16.13
C GLN A 144 -3.72 -7.90 15.72
N MET A 145 -2.76 -8.65 15.18
CA MET A 145 -1.49 -8.11 14.69
C MET A 145 -1.71 -7.04 13.61
N ILE A 146 -2.55 -7.31 12.60
CA ILE A 146 -2.80 -6.32 11.55
C ILE A 146 -3.56 -5.09 12.06
N GLN A 147 -4.41 -5.25 13.07
CA GLN A 147 -5.08 -4.12 13.71
C GLN A 147 -4.10 -3.26 14.51
N GLU A 148 -3.17 -3.87 15.23
CA GLU A 148 -2.09 -3.16 15.93
C GLU A 148 -1.17 -2.44 14.95
N GLU A 149 -0.83 -3.09 13.84
CA GLU A 149 0.07 -2.56 12.83
C GLU A 149 -0.56 -1.43 12.02
N THR A 150 -1.81 -1.58 11.56
CA THR A 150 -2.43 -0.64 10.60
C THR A 150 -3.38 0.37 11.27
N GLY A 151 -3.86 0.06 12.48
CA GLY A 151 -4.93 0.78 13.16
C GLY A 151 -6.34 0.43 12.68
N LEU A 152 -6.48 -0.44 11.68
CA LEU A 152 -7.77 -0.82 11.10
C LEU A 152 -8.40 -2.03 11.81
N THR A 153 -9.73 -2.08 11.85
CA THR A 153 -10.42 -3.32 12.23
C THR A 153 -10.16 -4.43 11.20
N PRO A 154 -10.20 -5.72 11.58
CA PRO A 154 -10.04 -6.83 10.64
C PRO A 154 -10.97 -6.75 9.42
N GLU A 155 -12.24 -6.36 9.63
CA GLU A 155 -13.21 -6.12 8.56
C GLU A 155 -12.75 -5.01 7.59
N SER A 156 -12.27 -3.89 8.12
CA SER A 156 -11.79 -2.76 7.30
C SER A 156 -10.53 -3.15 6.53
N SER A 157 -9.60 -3.87 7.16
CA SER A 157 -8.42 -4.43 6.50
C SER A 157 -8.84 -5.35 5.35
N ARG A 158 -9.75 -6.30 5.57
CA ARG A 158 -10.24 -7.20 4.50
C ARG A 158 -10.81 -6.42 3.32
N ASN A 159 -11.59 -5.36 3.57
CA ASN A 159 -12.14 -4.53 2.51
C ASN A 159 -11.05 -3.83 1.69
N ILE A 160 -10.06 -3.22 2.34
CA ILE A 160 -8.97 -2.52 1.67
C ILE A 160 -8.09 -3.49 0.88
N TYR A 161 -7.68 -4.60 1.48
CA TYR A 161 -6.81 -5.56 0.80
C TYR A 161 -7.52 -6.27 -0.35
N LYS A 162 -8.84 -6.50 -0.30
CA LYS A 162 -9.62 -6.94 -1.46
C LYS A 162 -9.60 -5.91 -2.59
N LYS A 163 -9.78 -4.62 -2.27
CA LYS A 163 -9.71 -3.54 -3.28
C LYS A 163 -8.32 -3.43 -3.90
N LYS A 164 -7.26 -3.50 -3.10
CA LYS A 164 -5.85 -3.55 -3.55
C LYS A 164 -5.61 -4.74 -4.48
N PHE A 165 -5.97 -5.93 -4.04
CA PHE A 165 -5.84 -7.17 -4.81
C PHE A 165 -6.46 -7.03 -6.21
N PHE A 166 -7.75 -6.66 -6.29
CA PHE A 166 -8.43 -6.50 -7.57
C PHE A 166 -7.83 -5.38 -8.43
N ALA A 167 -7.38 -4.29 -7.83
CA ALA A 167 -6.73 -3.22 -8.60
C ALA A 167 -5.40 -3.66 -9.21
N TYR A 168 -4.59 -4.41 -8.46
CA TYR A 168 -3.31 -4.91 -8.95
C TYR A 168 -3.50 -5.98 -10.03
N GLU A 169 -4.49 -6.87 -9.88
CA GLU A 169 -4.85 -7.82 -10.95
C GLU A 169 -5.26 -7.10 -12.23
N ASN A 170 -6.16 -6.12 -12.15
CA ASN A 170 -6.60 -5.35 -13.31
C ASN A 170 -5.44 -4.61 -14.00
N LEU A 171 -4.52 -4.04 -13.22
CA LEU A 171 -3.31 -3.41 -13.77
C LEU A 171 -2.41 -4.44 -14.47
N LEU A 172 -2.24 -5.62 -13.87
CA LEU A 172 -1.43 -6.69 -14.42
C LEU A 172 -1.98 -7.26 -15.74
N GLU A 173 -3.31 -7.32 -15.88
CA GLU A 173 -3.99 -7.73 -17.12
C GLU A 173 -3.88 -6.69 -18.23
N SER A 174 -3.78 -5.41 -17.87
CA SER A 174 -3.70 -4.30 -18.82
C SER A 174 -2.29 -4.02 -19.36
N GLU A 175 -1.26 -4.69 -18.83
CA GLU A 175 0.17 -4.58 -19.18
C GLU A 175 0.67 -5.72 -20.09
#